data_AF-A0A9C9PMZ5-F1
#
_entry.id   AF-A0A9C9PMZ5-F1
#
_cell.length_a   1.000
_cell.length_b   1.000
_cell.length_c   1.000
_cell.angle_alpha   90.00
_cell.angle_beta   90.00
_cell.angle_gamma   90.00
#
_symmetry.space_group_name_H-M   'P 1'
#
loop_
_entity.id
_entity.type
_entity.pdbx_description
1 polymer ?
#
loop_
_entity_poly.entity_id
_entity_poly.type
_entity_poly.pdbx_seq_one_letter_code
_entity_poly.pdbx_strand_id
1 'polypeptide(L)'
;MVKTTRNVLILSWLCVVLAGCSFLIRDANLVRASYQAADYLLKGARDIMTLQPRRNGVYPKQPILVTSFVNIDNLQQSSTFGRVIGEQIGSRIAQKGYKVIEMKMRTSSIFVQRQTGELVLSRELREISLQHDAYAVVVGTYGESKESVYVTAKMIRAKDSVILSSYDYWLPVGPDTKQMLRKRR
;
A
#
# COMPACT_ATOMS: atom_id res chain seq x y z
N MET A 1 -2.29 68.08 -4.38
CA MET A 1 -1.29 66.98 -4.47
C MET A 1 -1.63 65.78 -3.56
N VAL A 2 -2.93 65.43 -3.38
CA VAL A 2 -3.38 64.41 -2.38
C VAL A 2 -4.18 63.25 -3.02
N LYS A 3 -4.66 63.40 -4.27
CA LYS A 3 -5.46 62.36 -4.95
C LYS A 3 -4.62 61.21 -5.52
N THR A 4 -3.37 61.47 -5.89
CA THR A 4 -2.48 60.48 -6.54
C THR A 4 -1.97 59.42 -5.55
N THR A 5 -1.73 59.79 -4.29
CA THR A 5 -1.29 58.87 -3.22
C THR A 5 -2.39 57.91 -2.78
N ARG A 6 -3.67 58.30 -2.85
CA ARG A 6 -4.80 57.43 -2.50
C ARG A 6 -5.02 56.29 -3.51
N ASN A 7 -4.77 56.53 -4.79
CA ASN A 7 -4.91 55.49 -5.83
C ASN A 7 -3.77 54.47 -5.79
N VAL A 8 -2.55 54.88 -5.39
CA VAL A 8 -1.40 53.96 -5.25
C VAL A 8 -1.59 53.00 -4.08
N LEU A 9 -2.19 53.45 -2.97
CA LEU A 9 -2.48 52.61 -1.80
C LEU A 9 -3.59 51.57 -2.07
N ILE A 10 -4.58 51.90 -2.91
CA ILE A 10 -5.64 50.96 -3.29
C ILE A 10 -5.10 49.88 -4.24
N LEU A 11 -4.19 50.25 -5.16
CA LEU A 11 -3.58 49.30 -6.09
C LEU A 11 -2.63 48.31 -5.37
N SER A 12 -1.91 48.75 -4.32
CA SER A 12 -1.00 47.87 -3.57
C SER A 12 -1.76 46.87 -2.68
N TRP A 13 -2.96 47.22 -2.22
CA TRP A 13 -3.80 46.31 -1.42
C TRP A 13 -4.39 45.17 -2.26
N LEU A 14 -4.64 45.41 -3.56
CA LEU A 14 -5.17 44.40 -4.48
C LEU A 14 -4.14 43.29 -4.80
N CYS A 15 -2.84 43.60 -4.79
CA CYS A 15 -1.78 42.60 -5.02
C CYS A 15 -1.54 41.65 -3.84
N VAL A 16 -1.84 42.06 -2.61
CA VAL A 16 -1.63 41.21 -1.41
C VAL A 16 -2.68 40.09 -1.33
N VAL A 17 -3.89 40.31 -1.88
CA VAL A 17 -4.96 39.30 -1.86
C VAL A 17 -4.71 38.15 -2.85
N LEU A 18 -3.88 38.36 -3.88
CA LEU A 18 -3.62 37.36 -4.93
C LEU A 18 -2.43 36.43 -4.64
N ALA A 19 -1.66 36.64 -3.58
CA ALA A 19 -0.51 35.79 -3.23
C ALA A 19 -0.87 34.54 -2.38
N GLY A 20 -2.16 34.31 -2.11
CA GLY A 20 -2.65 33.28 -1.20
C GLY A 20 -2.88 31.89 -1.82
N CYS A 21 -2.31 31.55 -2.97
CA CYS A 21 -2.34 30.17 -3.46
C CYS A 21 -1.30 29.32 -2.70
N SER A 22 -1.61 28.96 -1.45
CA SER A 22 -0.95 27.83 -0.81
C SER A 22 -1.31 26.59 -1.61
N PHE A 23 -0.32 25.98 -2.26
CA PHE A 23 -0.46 24.68 -2.91
C PHE A 23 -0.71 23.62 -1.83
N LEU A 24 -1.97 23.45 -1.43
CA LEU A 24 -2.36 22.45 -0.46
C LEU A 24 -2.39 21.10 -1.17
N ILE A 25 -1.41 20.24 -0.84
CA ILE A 25 -1.33 18.88 -1.35
C ILE A 25 -2.59 18.12 -0.92
N ARG A 26 -3.34 17.61 -1.89
CA ARG A 26 -4.57 16.84 -1.66
C ARG A 26 -4.29 15.35 -1.72
N ASP A 27 -5.03 14.59 -0.93
CA ASP A 27 -4.97 13.13 -0.98
C ASP A 27 -5.38 12.59 -2.36
N ALA A 28 -4.69 11.55 -2.79
CA ALA A 28 -5.10 10.75 -3.93
C ALA A 28 -6.10 9.66 -3.51
N ASN A 29 -6.82 9.10 -4.48
CA ASN A 29 -7.72 7.99 -4.23
C ASN A 29 -6.91 6.71 -3.95
N LEU A 30 -6.68 6.44 -2.66
CA LEU A 30 -5.89 5.30 -2.19
C LEU A 30 -6.45 3.96 -2.67
N VAL A 31 -7.78 3.79 -2.64
CA VAL A 31 -8.45 2.56 -3.10
C VAL A 31 -8.14 2.29 -4.56
N ARG A 32 -8.24 3.31 -5.42
CA ARG A 32 -7.93 3.18 -6.85
C ARG A 32 -6.47 2.78 -7.07
N ALA A 33 -5.54 3.41 -6.36
CA ALA A 33 -4.12 3.11 -6.46
C ALA A 33 -3.81 1.66 -6.02
N SER A 34 -4.36 1.23 -4.88
CA SER A 34 -4.23 -0.15 -4.39
C SER A 34 -4.86 -1.17 -5.34
N TYR A 35 -6.01 -0.85 -5.93
CA TYR A 35 -6.65 -1.74 -6.90
C TYR A 35 -5.85 -1.85 -8.19
N GLN A 36 -5.27 -0.75 -8.66
CA GLN A 36 -4.35 -0.77 -9.80
C GLN A 36 -3.11 -1.62 -9.50
N ALA A 37 -2.50 -1.47 -8.32
CA ALA A 37 -1.37 -2.29 -7.91
C ALA A 37 -1.71 -3.79 -7.95
N ALA A 38 -2.85 -4.19 -7.39
CA ALA A 38 -3.33 -5.58 -7.46
C ALA A 38 -3.51 -6.07 -8.91
N ASP A 39 -4.17 -5.26 -9.75
CA ASP A 39 -4.43 -5.61 -11.15
C ASP A 39 -3.10 -5.77 -11.94
N TYR A 40 -2.09 -4.92 -11.69
CA TYR A 40 -0.77 -5.03 -12.30
C TYR A 40 0.04 -6.23 -11.78
N LEU A 41 -0.03 -6.53 -10.49
CA LEU A 41 0.62 -7.72 -9.92
C LEU A 41 0.08 -9.00 -10.55
N LEU A 42 -1.25 -9.12 -10.66
CA LEU A 42 -1.91 -10.26 -11.29
C LEU A 42 -1.56 -10.37 -12.79
N LYS A 43 -1.55 -9.23 -13.50
CA LYS A 43 -1.19 -9.21 -14.93
C LYS A 43 0.27 -9.58 -15.18
N GLY A 44 1.17 -9.15 -14.31
CA GLY A 44 2.62 -9.36 -14.46
C GLY A 44 3.06 -10.79 -14.12
N ALA A 45 2.34 -11.48 -13.25
CA ALA A 45 2.68 -12.83 -12.82
C ALA A 45 2.25 -13.84 -13.88
N ARG A 46 3.05 -14.05 -14.94
CA ARG A 46 2.70 -14.93 -16.08
C ARG A 46 2.29 -16.34 -15.65
N ASP A 47 2.95 -16.88 -14.63
CA ASP A 47 2.69 -18.21 -14.08
C ASP A 47 1.41 -18.26 -13.24
N ILE A 48 0.80 -17.11 -12.90
CA ILE A 48 -0.47 -17.04 -12.17
C ILE A 48 -1.64 -17.54 -12.99
N MET A 49 -1.49 -17.73 -14.30
CA MET A 49 -2.49 -18.46 -15.10
C MET A 49 -2.62 -19.91 -14.65
N THR A 50 -1.58 -20.46 -14.01
CA THR A 50 -1.72 -21.72 -13.28
C THR A 50 -2.57 -21.54 -12.04
N LEU A 51 -2.74 -20.36 -11.44
CA LEU A 51 -3.83 -20.10 -10.50
C LEU A 51 -5.10 -19.73 -11.29
N GLN A 52 -5.93 -20.72 -11.64
CA GLN A 52 -7.24 -20.41 -12.21
C GLN A 52 -8.07 -19.63 -11.18
N PRO A 53 -8.68 -18.48 -11.55
CA PRO A 53 -9.64 -17.81 -10.69
C PRO A 53 -10.82 -18.73 -10.33
N ARG A 54 -11.62 -18.34 -9.35
CA ARG A 54 -12.80 -19.08 -8.87
C ARG A 54 -13.69 -19.46 -10.04
N ARG A 55 -13.94 -20.76 -10.22
CA ARG A 55 -14.87 -21.31 -11.22
C ARG A 55 -15.96 -22.08 -10.48
N ASN A 56 -17.23 -21.83 -10.82
CA ASN A 56 -18.41 -22.48 -10.22
C ASN A 56 -18.41 -22.48 -8.67
N GLY A 57 -17.99 -21.36 -8.06
CA GLY A 57 -17.97 -21.24 -6.61
C GLY A 57 -16.77 -21.91 -5.92
N VAL A 58 -15.91 -22.62 -6.64
CA VAL A 58 -14.75 -23.35 -6.11
C VAL A 58 -13.45 -22.65 -6.52
N TYR A 59 -12.48 -22.58 -5.61
CA TYR A 59 -11.13 -22.10 -5.90
C TYR A 59 -10.28 -23.30 -6.35
N PRO A 60 -9.86 -23.37 -7.62
CA PRO A 60 -9.20 -24.55 -8.16
C PRO A 60 -7.73 -24.72 -7.73
N LYS A 61 -7.13 -23.77 -6.99
CA LYS A 61 -5.68 -23.70 -6.79
C LYS A 61 -5.28 -23.08 -5.43
N GLN A 62 -3.98 -23.19 -5.15
CA GLN A 62 -3.24 -22.67 -4.00
C GLN A 62 -3.51 -21.17 -3.71
N PRO A 63 -3.59 -20.75 -2.43
CA PRO A 63 -3.92 -19.39 -2.04
C PRO A 63 -2.79 -18.40 -2.33
N ILE A 64 -3.19 -17.13 -2.44
CA ILE A 64 -2.30 -15.97 -2.38
C ILE A 64 -2.40 -15.39 -0.97
N LEU A 65 -1.27 -15.22 -0.30
CA LEU A 65 -1.19 -14.48 0.96
C LEU A 65 -0.93 -13.01 0.67
N VAL A 66 -1.50 -12.11 1.47
CA VAL A 66 -1.22 -10.67 1.35
C VAL A 66 -0.83 -10.15 2.72
N THR A 67 0.36 -9.55 2.82
CA THR A 67 0.86 -9.01 4.09
C THR A 67 0.50 -7.54 4.22
N SER A 68 0.60 -7.03 5.45
CA SER A 68 0.70 -5.57 5.63
C SER A 68 1.98 -5.07 4.99
N PHE A 69 1.92 -3.87 4.42
CA PHE A 69 3.09 -3.21 3.85
C PHE A 69 3.86 -2.50 4.96
N VAL A 70 5.18 -2.53 4.90
CA VAL A 70 6.04 -2.03 5.99
C VAL A 70 6.81 -0.78 5.57
N ASN A 71 7.22 0.04 6.53
CA ASN A 71 8.08 1.19 6.24
C ASN A 71 9.46 0.69 5.77
N ILE A 72 9.99 1.21 4.66
CA ILE A 72 11.30 0.84 4.14
C ILE A 72 12.45 1.17 5.12
N ASP A 73 12.29 2.21 5.94
CA ASP A 73 13.25 2.61 6.98
C ASP A 73 13.10 1.78 8.26
N ASN A 74 12.04 0.98 8.38
CA ASN A 74 11.82 0.08 9.51
C ASN A 74 10.91 -1.09 9.09
N LEU A 75 11.52 -2.19 8.63
CA LEU A 75 10.81 -3.34 8.08
C LEU A 75 9.97 -4.10 9.12
N GLN A 76 10.12 -3.77 10.40
CA GLN A 76 9.33 -4.36 11.50
C GLN A 76 8.06 -3.59 11.81
N GLN A 77 7.90 -2.42 11.19
CA GLN A 77 6.82 -1.53 11.53
C GLN A 77 5.97 -1.19 10.29
N SER A 78 4.70 -1.57 10.36
CA SER A 78 3.65 -1.02 9.49
C SER A 78 2.95 0.16 10.16
N SER A 79 2.50 1.11 9.36
CA SER A 79 1.56 2.16 9.76
C SER A 79 0.11 1.77 9.42
N THR A 80 -0.85 2.66 9.72
CA THR A 80 -2.24 2.50 9.23
C THR A 80 -2.25 2.50 7.71
N PHE A 81 -1.45 3.36 7.08
CA PHE A 81 -1.31 3.40 5.63
C PHE A 81 -0.91 2.02 5.06
N GLY A 82 0.18 1.44 5.59
CA GLY A 82 0.69 0.14 5.15
C GLY A 82 -0.30 -1.03 5.34
N ARG A 83 -1.08 -1.01 6.43
CA ARG A 83 -2.13 -2.00 6.65
C ARG A 83 -3.28 -1.83 5.66
N VAL A 84 -3.76 -0.59 5.47
CA VAL A 84 -4.90 -0.30 4.57
C VAL A 84 -4.60 -0.69 3.13
N ILE A 85 -3.40 -0.39 2.61
CA ILE A 85 -3.06 -0.78 1.24
C ILE A 85 -2.97 -2.30 1.07
N GLY A 86 -2.46 -3.02 2.08
CA GLY A 86 -2.46 -4.49 2.11
C GLY A 86 -3.87 -5.06 2.05
N GLU A 87 -4.79 -4.55 2.87
CA GLU A 87 -6.20 -4.96 2.85
C GLU A 87 -6.87 -4.70 1.50
N GLN A 88 -6.65 -3.51 0.93
CA GLN A 88 -7.29 -3.12 -0.33
C GLN A 88 -6.75 -3.94 -1.51
N ILE A 89 -5.44 -4.24 -1.52
CA ILE A 89 -4.82 -5.13 -2.52
C ILE A 89 -5.39 -6.55 -2.38
N GLY A 90 -5.42 -7.11 -1.17
CA GLY A 90 -6.01 -8.44 -0.92
C GLY A 90 -7.48 -8.50 -1.31
N SER A 91 -8.26 -7.47 -0.96
CA SER A 91 -9.67 -7.36 -1.36
C SER A 91 -9.84 -7.36 -2.87
N ARG A 92 -8.99 -6.61 -3.60
CA ARG A 92 -9.04 -6.57 -5.07
C ARG A 92 -8.68 -7.92 -5.69
N ILE A 93 -7.65 -8.60 -5.18
CA ILE A 93 -7.26 -9.94 -5.65
C ILE A 93 -8.42 -10.93 -5.44
N ALA A 94 -9.11 -10.87 -4.30
CA ALA A 94 -10.29 -11.69 -4.03
C ALA A 94 -11.46 -11.36 -4.98
N GLN A 95 -11.71 -10.07 -5.27
CA GLN A 95 -12.72 -9.65 -6.26
C GLN A 95 -12.41 -10.14 -7.68
N LYS A 96 -11.12 -10.31 -8.02
CA LYS A 96 -10.69 -10.93 -9.29
C LYS A 96 -10.87 -12.45 -9.30
N GLY A 97 -11.40 -13.04 -8.22
CA GLY A 97 -11.69 -14.46 -8.11
C GLY A 97 -10.53 -15.30 -7.59
N TYR A 98 -9.41 -14.73 -7.16
CA TYR A 98 -8.32 -15.52 -6.60
C TYR A 98 -8.60 -15.88 -5.14
N LYS A 99 -8.10 -17.04 -4.70
CA LYS A 99 -8.17 -17.46 -3.30
C LYS A 99 -7.19 -16.61 -2.50
N VAL A 100 -7.70 -15.76 -1.61
CA VAL A 100 -6.90 -14.96 -0.67
C VAL A 100 -7.14 -15.47 0.74
N ILE A 101 -6.08 -15.67 1.52
CA ILE A 101 -6.20 -16.00 2.94
C ILE A 101 -6.01 -14.73 3.76
N GLU A 102 -7.03 -14.43 4.57
CA GLU A 102 -6.92 -13.44 5.63
C GLU A 102 -6.10 -14.02 6.78
N MET A 103 -4.86 -13.57 6.91
CA MET A 103 -3.93 -14.09 7.91
C MET A 103 -4.40 -13.79 9.35
N LYS A 104 -5.24 -12.76 9.56
CA LYS A 104 -5.76 -12.39 10.89
C LYS A 104 -6.78 -13.37 11.47
N MET A 105 -7.40 -14.22 10.65
CA MET A 105 -8.54 -15.06 11.05
C MET A 105 -8.15 -16.47 11.50
N ARG A 106 -6.86 -16.85 11.45
CA ARG A 106 -6.41 -18.23 11.71
C ARG A 106 -5.36 -18.34 12.82
N THR A 107 -5.59 -17.55 13.86
CA THR A 107 -4.86 -17.51 15.13
C THR A 107 -5.01 -18.83 15.91
N SER A 108 -4.13 -19.78 15.68
CA SER A 108 -3.72 -20.73 16.73
C SER A 108 -2.22 -20.70 17.02
N SER A 109 -1.41 -20.00 16.21
CA SER A 109 0.03 -19.81 16.49
C SER A 109 0.67 -18.58 15.87
N ILE A 110 -0.07 -17.73 15.14
CA ILE A 110 0.51 -16.54 14.52
C ILE A 110 0.55 -15.42 15.56
N PHE A 111 1.60 -15.42 16.37
CA PHE A 111 2.00 -14.25 17.13
C PHE A 111 2.25 -13.11 16.13
N VAL A 112 1.24 -12.27 15.91
CA VAL A 112 1.46 -10.90 15.44
C VAL A 112 2.15 -10.18 16.60
N GLN A 113 3.46 -10.40 16.71
CA GLN A 113 4.28 -9.83 17.76
C GLN A 113 4.32 -8.33 17.51
N ARG A 114 3.56 -7.61 18.34
CA ARG A 114 3.31 -6.18 18.17
C ARG A 114 4.56 -5.30 18.27
N GLN A 115 5.77 -5.82 18.58
CA GLN A 115 6.88 -4.95 19.01
C GLN A 115 8.33 -5.41 18.78
N THR A 116 8.68 -6.38 17.91
CA THR A 116 10.11 -6.76 17.80
C THR A 116 10.58 -7.17 16.40
N GLY A 117 11.50 -6.36 15.86
CA GLY A 117 12.88 -6.80 15.61
C GLY A 117 13.16 -7.70 14.40
N GLU A 118 13.95 -7.16 13.49
CA GLU A 118 14.27 -7.66 12.17
C GLU A 118 15.26 -8.82 12.17
N LEU A 119 14.75 -10.00 11.82
CA LEU A 119 15.46 -11.19 11.27
C LEU A 119 14.49 -12.38 11.03
N VAL A 120 13.21 -12.21 11.39
CA VAL A 120 12.19 -13.25 11.49
C VAL A 120 11.15 -13.21 10.35
N LEU A 121 11.08 -12.09 9.61
CA LEU A 121 10.07 -11.86 8.56
C LEU A 121 10.14 -12.87 7.40
N SER A 122 11.33 -13.27 6.96
CA SER A 122 11.46 -14.23 5.84
C SER A 122 11.18 -15.67 6.24
N ARG A 123 11.50 -16.05 7.50
CA ARG A 123 11.31 -17.42 8.00
C ARG A 123 9.86 -17.67 8.38
N GLU A 124 9.25 -16.77 9.14
CA GLU A 124 7.83 -16.88 9.49
C GLU A 124 6.95 -16.80 8.26
N LEU A 125 7.20 -15.85 7.33
CA LEU A 125 6.40 -15.80 6.09
C LEU A 125 6.58 -17.06 5.25
N ARG A 126 7.78 -17.67 5.24
CA ARG A 126 8.02 -18.94 4.55
C ARG A 126 7.29 -20.10 5.24
N GLU A 127 7.35 -20.18 6.57
CA GLU A 127 6.65 -21.19 7.36
C GLU A 127 5.13 -21.07 7.20
N ILE A 128 4.58 -19.86 7.33
CA ILE A 128 3.16 -19.54 7.11
C ILE A 128 2.76 -19.90 5.68
N SER A 129 3.61 -19.58 4.70
CA SER A 129 3.35 -19.95 3.30
C SER A 129 3.29 -21.46 3.11
N LEU A 130 4.21 -22.21 3.73
CA LEU A 130 4.21 -23.67 3.67
C LEU A 130 2.99 -24.27 4.39
N GLN A 131 2.65 -23.76 5.57
CA GLN A 131 1.47 -24.19 6.34
C GLN A 131 0.16 -23.96 5.58
N HIS A 132 0.11 -22.93 4.74
CA HIS A 132 -1.07 -22.61 3.94
C HIS A 132 -1.00 -23.10 2.50
N ASP A 133 0.04 -23.86 2.13
CA ASP A 133 0.31 -24.29 0.75
C ASP A 133 0.19 -23.11 -0.24
N ALA A 134 0.69 -21.94 0.17
CA ALA A 134 0.56 -20.71 -0.59
C ALA A 134 1.36 -20.81 -1.89
N TYR A 135 0.74 -20.36 -2.98
CA TYR A 135 1.44 -20.24 -4.25
C TYR A 135 2.33 -19.01 -4.27
N ALA A 136 1.79 -17.89 -3.80
CA ALA A 136 2.48 -16.61 -3.77
C ALA A 136 2.11 -15.79 -2.53
N VAL A 137 3.01 -14.89 -2.17
CA VAL A 137 2.85 -13.89 -1.13
C VAL A 137 2.97 -12.53 -1.78
N VAL A 138 1.98 -11.67 -1.55
CA VAL A 138 2.07 -10.25 -1.85
C VAL A 138 2.67 -9.56 -0.65
N VAL A 139 3.82 -8.94 -0.86
CA VAL A 139 4.53 -8.13 0.12
C VAL A 139 4.70 -6.73 -0.45
N GLY A 140 5.01 -5.78 0.43
CA GLY A 140 5.47 -4.49 -0.05
C GLY A 140 6.01 -3.59 1.02
N THR A 141 6.69 -2.56 0.54
CA THR A 141 7.30 -1.52 1.36
C THR A 141 6.78 -0.16 0.94
N TYR A 142 6.86 0.80 1.86
CA TYR A 142 6.60 2.19 1.54
C TYR A 142 7.65 3.11 2.17
N GLY A 143 8.02 4.18 1.47
CA GLY A 143 8.91 5.23 1.95
C GLY A 143 8.18 6.57 1.98
N GLU A 144 8.16 7.23 3.13
CA GLU A 144 7.53 8.55 3.30
C GLU A 144 8.56 9.65 2.98
N SER A 145 8.15 10.61 2.16
CA SER A 145 8.84 11.89 1.97
C SER A 145 7.94 13.03 2.44
N LYS A 146 8.43 14.27 2.36
CA LYS A 146 7.69 15.46 2.80
C LYS A 146 6.32 15.60 2.14
N GLU A 147 6.22 15.26 0.86
CA GLU A 147 5.06 15.57 0.02
C GLU A 147 4.51 14.35 -0.70
N SER A 148 5.18 13.21 -0.63
CA SER A 148 4.79 11.98 -1.31
C SER A 148 5.19 10.74 -0.52
N VAL A 149 4.40 9.68 -0.65
CA VAL A 149 4.75 8.34 -0.18
C VAL A 149 4.96 7.46 -1.41
N TYR A 150 6.10 6.78 -1.45
CA TYR A 150 6.45 5.83 -2.50
C TYR A 150 6.12 4.43 -2.00
N VAL A 151 5.51 3.61 -2.85
CA VAL A 151 5.08 2.27 -2.52
C VAL A 151 5.63 1.31 -3.55
N THR A 152 6.23 0.22 -3.07
CA THR A 152 6.64 -0.92 -3.88
C THR A 152 5.83 -2.13 -3.45
N ALA A 153 5.06 -2.69 -4.37
CA ALA A 153 4.34 -3.94 -4.20
C ALA A 153 5.02 -5.04 -5.00
N LYS A 154 5.17 -6.23 -4.43
CA LYS A 154 5.75 -7.40 -5.09
C LYS A 154 4.89 -8.62 -4.84
N MET A 155 4.71 -9.43 -5.87
CA MET A 155 4.17 -10.78 -5.75
C MET A 155 5.33 -11.76 -5.86
N ILE A 156 5.54 -12.53 -4.79
CA ILE A 156 6.67 -13.43 -4.65
C ILE A 156 6.14 -14.86 -4.63
N ARG A 157 6.68 -15.74 -5.48
CA ARG A 157 6.36 -17.16 -5.44
C ARG A 157 6.85 -17.76 -4.13
N ALA A 158 5.98 -18.45 -3.41
CA ALA A 158 6.29 -18.89 -2.06
C ALA A 158 7.28 -20.06 -2.02
N LYS A 159 7.33 -20.87 -3.09
CA LYS A 159 8.20 -22.05 -3.20
C LYS A 159 9.68 -21.71 -3.16
N ASP A 160 10.08 -20.65 -3.87
CA ASP A 160 11.48 -20.34 -4.18
C ASP A 160 11.84 -18.85 -4.02
N SER A 161 10.91 -18.05 -3.49
CA SER A 161 11.07 -16.61 -3.27
C SER A 161 11.33 -15.78 -4.54
N VAL A 162 11.00 -16.31 -5.72
CA VAL A 162 11.13 -15.57 -6.99
C VAL A 162 10.07 -14.49 -7.09
N ILE A 163 10.46 -13.26 -7.43
CA ILE A 163 9.51 -12.18 -7.74
C ILE A 163 8.82 -12.51 -9.06
N LEU A 164 7.52 -12.79 -9.01
CA LEU A 164 6.68 -13.05 -10.18
C LEU A 164 6.29 -11.76 -10.89
N SER A 165 6.03 -10.71 -10.10
CA SER A 165 5.68 -9.39 -10.60
C SER A 165 5.91 -8.33 -9.53
N SER A 166 6.04 -7.08 -9.97
CA SER A 166 6.11 -5.92 -9.08
C SER A 166 5.39 -4.73 -9.70
N TYR A 167 4.94 -3.83 -8.84
CA TYR A 167 4.35 -2.57 -9.24
C TYR A 167 4.76 -1.48 -8.25
N ASP A 168 5.29 -0.39 -8.78
CA ASP A 168 5.73 0.77 -8.02
C ASP A 168 4.84 1.96 -8.34
N TYR A 169 4.47 2.72 -7.30
CA TYR A 169 3.68 3.92 -7.46
C TYR A 169 3.96 4.90 -6.32
N TRP A 170 3.53 6.14 -6.48
CA TRP A 170 3.61 7.15 -5.44
C TRP A 170 2.25 7.82 -5.25
N LEU A 171 2.03 8.37 -4.07
CA LEU A 171 0.84 9.14 -3.74
C LEU A 171 1.23 10.44 -3.05
N PRO A 172 0.53 11.55 -3.32
CA PRO A 172 0.70 12.78 -2.55
C PRO A 172 0.36 12.55 -1.07
N VAL A 173 1.16 13.13 -0.16
CA VAL A 173 0.90 13.10 1.29
C VAL A 173 -0.04 14.23 1.64
N GLY A 174 -1.33 14.03 1.33
CA GLY A 174 -2.40 14.89 1.81
C GLY A 174 -2.69 14.68 3.31
N PRO A 175 -3.62 15.45 3.89
CA PRO A 175 -3.98 15.37 5.30
C PRO A 175 -4.31 13.94 5.79
N ASP A 176 -5.05 13.17 5.01
CA ASP A 176 -5.47 11.81 5.41
C ASP A 176 -4.30 10.83 5.34
N THR A 177 -3.55 10.87 4.24
CA THR A 177 -2.34 10.05 4.04
C THR A 177 -1.32 10.32 5.14
N LYS A 178 -1.11 11.61 5.46
CA LYS A 178 -0.22 12.02 6.55
C LYS A 178 -0.67 11.46 7.90
N GLN A 179 -1.98 11.49 8.19
CA GLN A 179 -2.50 10.92 9.42
C GLN A 179 -2.29 9.40 9.48
N MET A 180 -2.47 8.70 8.36
CA MET A 180 -2.30 7.26 8.28
C MET A 180 -0.83 6.80 8.40
N LEU A 181 0.12 7.63 7.97
CA LEU A 181 1.56 7.36 8.06
C LEU A 181 2.13 7.50 9.47
N ARG A 182 1.48 8.32 10.33
CA ARG A 182 1.94 8.53 11.71
C ARG A 182 2.05 7.21 12.48
N LYS A 183 3.21 7.02 13.12
CA LYS A 183 3.41 5.96 14.12
C LYS A 183 2.46 6.22 15.30
N ARG A 184 1.65 5.22 15.67
CA ARG A 184 0.97 5.26 16.97
C ARG A 184 2.04 5.04 18.03
N ARG A 185 2.17 6.01 18.95
CA ARG A 185 2.98 5.87 20.17
C ARG A 185 2.33 4.84 21.08
#